data_AF-A0A855K8L8-F1
#
_entry.id   AF-A0A855K8L8-F1
#
_cell.length_a   1.000
_cell.length_b   1.000
_cell.length_c   1.000
_cell.angle_alpha   90.00
_cell.angle_beta   90.00
_cell.angle_gamma   90.00
#
_symmetry.space_group_name_H-M   'P 1'
#
loop_
_entity.id
_entity.type
_entity.pdbx_description
1 polymer ?
#
loop_
_entity_poly.entity_id
_entity_poly.type
_entity_poly.pdbx_seq_one_letter_code
_entity_poly.pdbx_strand_id
1 'polypeptide(L)'
;SGMITYTQWLNETGKLEADLTVTKISDEKFFVVVTDTMHRHAETWMKRNIPRDAHAFVTDVTSAYGQLNIQGPKSRELLQSLT
;
A
#
# COMPACT_ATOMS: atom_id res chain seq x y z
N SER A 1 1.14 14.46 8.80
CA SER A 1 1.34 13.13 8.17
C SER A 1 0.29 12.94 7.10
N GLY A 2 0.50 12.03 6.14
CA GLY A 2 -0.38 11.82 4.99
C GLY A 2 0.36 11.87 3.65
N MET A 3 1.47 11.15 3.54
CA MET A 3 2.21 11.02 2.29
C MET A 3 1.82 9.72 1.60
N ILE A 4 1.55 9.81 0.31
CA ILE A 4 1.25 8.66 -0.55
C ILE A 4 2.35 8.61 -1.61
N THR A 5 3.02 7.48 -1.71
CA THR A 5 4.15 7.29 -2.63
C THR A 5 3.90 6.05 -3.46
N TYR A 6 3.87 6.24 -4.78
CA TYR A 6 3.99 5.13 -5.73
C TYR A 6 5.47 4.75 -5.87
N THR A 7 5.79 3.48 -5.69
CA THR A 7 7.17 3.00 -5.67
C THR A 7 7.28 1.54 -6.10
N GLN A 8 8.51 1.13 -6.39
CA GLN A 8 8.86 -0.24 -6.73
C GLN A 8 9.72 -0.85 -5.64
N TRP A 9 9.43 -2.09 -5.27
CA TRP A 9 10.33 -2.93 -4.51
C TRP A 9 11.20 -3.73 -5.45
N LEU A 10 12.49 -3.74 -5.12
CA LEU A 10 13.50 -4.47 -5.87
C LEU A 10 14.06 -5.58 -5.00
N ASN A 11 14.47 -6.68 -5.63
CA ASN A 11 15.32 -7.66 -4.97
C ASN A 11 16.80 -7.26 -5.03
N GLU A 12 17.64 -8.07 -4.38
CA GLU A 12 19.10 -7.87 -4.30
C GLU A 12 19.79 -7.85 -5.67
N THR A 13 19.16 -8.44 -6.71
CA THR A 13 19.68 -8.43 -8.08
C THR A 13 19.17 -7.25 -8.92
N GLY A 14 18.42 -6.32 -8.31
CA GLY A 14 17.88 -5.13 -8.97
C GLY A 14 16.65 -5.38 -9.84
N LYS A 15 15.99 -6.54 -9.72
CA LYS A 15 14.74 -6.84 -10.44
C LYS A 15 13.54 -6.43 -9.61
N LEU A 16 12.44 -6.11 -10.30
CA LEU A 16 11.16 -5.79 -9.68
C LEU A 16 10.58 -7.01 -8.95
N GLU A 17 10.20 -6.80 -7.70
CA GLU A 17 9.39 -7.73 -6.90
C GLU A 17 7.94 -7.25 -6.85
N ALA A 18 7.72 -5.93 -6.70
CA ALA A 18 6.39 -5.35 -6.74
C ALA A 18 6.42 -3.88 -7.17
N ASP A 19 5.36 -3.42 -7.84
CA ASP A 19 5.00 -2.01 -7.92
C ASP A 19 3.75 -1.76 -7.08
N LEU A 20 3.78 -0.72 -6.26
CA LEU A 20 2.76 -0.53 -5.23
C LEU A 20 2.66 0.91 -4.76
N THR A 21 1.57 1.19 -4.06
CA THR A 21 1.36 2.46 -3.39
C THR A 21 1.51 2.27 -1.89
N VAL A 22 2.41 3.05 -1.28
CA VAL A 22 2.59 3.11 0.18
C VAL A 22 2.02 4.42 0.70
N THR A 23 1.09 4.32 1.64
CA THR A 23 0.55 5.46 2.38
C THR A 23 1.10 5.47 3.80
N LYS A 24 1.75 6.56 4.21
CA LYS A 24 2.13 6.79 5.61
C LYS A 24 0.95 7.38 6.38
N ILE A 25 0.27 6.54 7.16
CA ILE A 25 -0.88 6.92 8.00
C ILE A 25 -0.40 7.71 9.23
N SER A 26 0.61 7.18 9.92
CA SER A 26 1.28 7.81 11.06
C SER A 26 2.77 7.52 11.02
N ASP A 27 3.53 7.92 12.05
CA ASP A 27 4.98 7.66 12.09
C ASP A 27 5.35 6.18 12.13
N GLU A 28 4.46 5.33 12.61
CA GLU A 28 4.68 3.88 12.77
C GLU A 28 3.66 3.02 12.02
N LYS A 29 2.76 3.63 11.23
CA LYS A 29 1.70 2.91 10.51
C LYS A 29 1.69 3.23 9.03
N PHE A 30 1.75 2.17 8.23
CA PHE A 30 1.76 2.23 6.78
C PHE A 30 0.64 1.37 6.21
N PHE A 31 0.09 1.81 5.09
CA PHE A 31 -0.89 1.06 4.30
C PHE A 31 -0.33 0.82 2.91
N VAL A 32 -0.24 -0.45 2.53
CA VAL A 32 0.38 -0.88 1.28
C VAL A 32 -0.71 -1.45 0.40
N VAL A 33 -0.93 -0.81 -0.76
CA VAL A 33 -1.87 -1.28 -1.77
C VAL A 33 -1.07 -1.83 -2.93
N VAL A 34 -1.33 -3.10 -3.25
CA VAL A 34 -0.68 -3.86 -4.33
C VAL A 34 -1.71 -4.30 -5.35
N THR A 35 -1.24 -4.70 -6.53
CA THR A 35 -2.10 -5.33 -7.55
C THR A 35 -2.70 -6.64 -7.04
N ASP A 36 -3.92 -6.97 -7.47
CA ASP A 36 -4.70 -8.13 -7.03
C ASP A 36 -3.96 -9.45 -7.29
N THR A 37 -3.26 -9.53 -8.41
CA THR A 37 -2.46 -10.70 -8.81
C THR A 37 -1.22 -10.92 -7.94
N MET A 38 -0.75 -9.91 -7.21
CA MET A 38 0.49 -9.95 -6.42
C MET A 38 0.25 -9.95 -4.91
N HIS A 39 -0.99 -10.02 -4.44
CA HIS A 39 -1.32 -10.00 -3.01
C HIS A 39 -0.43 -10.97 -2.20
N ARG A 40 -0.52 -12.28 -2.45
CA ARG A 40 0.23 -13.28 -1.68
C ARG A 40 1.74 -13.13 -1.80
N HIS A 41 2.21 -12.70 -2.96
CA HIS A 41 3.62 -12.46 -3.20
C HIS A 41 4.12 -11.31 -2.31
N ALA A 42 3.46 -10.14 -2.36
CA ALA A 42 3.85 -8.96 -1.59
C ALA A 42 3.77 -9.19 -0.07
N GLU A 43 2.71 -9.87 0.41
CA GLU A 43 2.57 -10.25 1.82
C GLU A 43 3.74 -11.13 2.28
N THR A 44 4.07 -12.15 1.48
CA THR A 44 5.18 -13.07 1.78
C THR A 44 6.53 -12.35 1.71
N TRP A 45 6.72 -11.47 0.73
CA TRP A 45 7.93 -10.68 0.56
C TRP A 45 8.19 -9.80 1.79
N MET A 46 7.19 -9.05 2.27
CA MET A 46 7.34 -8.26 3.49
C MET A 46 7.67 -9.12 4.71
N LYS A 47 6.92 -10.21 4.93
CA LYS A 47 7.14 -11.11 6.08
C LYS A 47 8.54 -11.71 6.09
N ARG A 48 9.11 -12.02 4.91
CA ARG A 48 10.47 -12.55 4.78
C ARG A 48 11.56 -11.51 5.00
N ASN A 49 11.28 -10.24 4.68
CA ASN A 49 12.25 -9.15 4.73
C ASN A 49 12.17 -8.31 6.01
N ILE A 50 11.28 -8.63 6.95
CA ILE A 50 11.32 -8.04 8.29
C ILE A 50 12.48 -8.69 9.07
N PRO A 51 13.49 -7.89 9.50
CA PRO A 51 14.58 -8.41 10.33
C PRO A 51 14.05 -8.99 11.64
N ARG A 52 14.72 -10.02 12.18
CA ARG A 52 14.28 -10.71 13.40
C ARG A 52 14.26 -9.81 14.64
N ASP A 53 15.07 -8.77 14.65
CA ASP A 53 15.20 -7.77 15.72
C ASP A 53 14.31 -6.53 15.51
N ALA A 54 13.59 -6.44 14.39
CA ALA A 54 12.69 -5.34 14.11
C ALA A 54 11.34 -5.51 14.84
N HIS A 55 10.81 -4.42 15.39
CA HIS A 55 9.45 -4.36 15.92
C HIS A 55 8.48 -3.95 14.80
N ALA A 56 8.19 -4.88 13.88
CA ALA A 56 7.31 -4.63 12.75
C ALA A 56 6.42 -5.84 12.48
N PHE A 57 5.17 -5.58 12.06
CA PHE A 57 4.17 -6.60 11.79
C PHE A 57 3.44 -6.30 10.48
N VAL A 58 3.03 -7.37 9.79
CA VAL A 58 2.26 -7.29 8.54
C VAL A 58 0.93 -7.97 8.77
N THR A 59 -0.15 -7.26 8.50
CA THR A 59 -1.52 -7.78 8.55
C THR A 59 -2.17 -7.60 7.19
N ASP A 60 -2.59 -8.71 6.59
CA ASP A 60 -3.49 -8.68 5.44
C ASP A 60 -4.86 -8.17 5.89
N VAL A 61 -5.27 -7.05 5.31
CA VAL A 61 -6.57 -6.41 5.54
C VAL A 61 -7.35 -6.25 4.24
N THR A 62 -6.99 -6.99 3.17
CA THR A 62 -7.61 -6.85 1.85
C THR A 62 -9.13 -7.06 1.89
N SER A 63 -9.62 -8.03 2.65
CA SER A 63 -11.06 -8.30 2.78
C SER A 63 -11.82 -7.27 3.63
N ALA A 64 -11.11 -6.45 4.40
CA ALA A 64 -11.72 -5.44 5.27
C ALA A 64 -12.04 -4.13 4.55
N TYR A 65 -11.51 -3.92 3.35
CA TYR A 65 -11.65 -2.66 2.61
C TYR A 65 -12.16 -2.87 1.20
N GLY A 66 -13.11 -2.03 0.77
CA GLY A 66 -13.45 -1.80 -0.62
C GLY A 66 -12.86 -0.47 -1.09
N GLN A 67 -12.42 -0.39 -2.35
CA GLN A 67 -11.91 0.84 -2.95
C GLN A 67 -12.90 1.36 -4.01
N LEU A 68 -13.37 2.60 -3.83
CA LEU A 68 -14.16 3.32 -4.81
C LEU A 68 -13.32 4.44 -5.42
N ASN A 69 -13.14 4.41 -6.74
CA ASN A 69 -12.39 5.42 -7.47
C ASN A 69 -13.33 6.44 -8.10
N ILE A 70 -13.19 7.71 -7.68
CA ILE A 70 -13.89 8.84 -8.30
C ILE A 70 -12.87 9.68 -9.07
N GLN A 71 -13.00 9.70 -10.40
CA GLN A 71 -12.03 10.35 -11.29
C GLN A 71 -12.74 11.25 -12.30
N GLY A 72 -12.11 12.37 -12.66
CA GLY A 72 -12.63 13.36 -13.61
C GLY A 72 -12.64 14.78 -13.06
N PRO A 73 -12.89 15.79 -13.91
CA PRO A 73 -12.77 17.21 -13.56
C PRO A 73 -13.73 17.68 -12.46
N LYS A 74 -14.87 16.99 -12.29
CA LYS A 74 -15.89 17.30 -11.27
C LYS A 74 -15.80 16.43 -10.01
N SER A 75 -14.76 15.59 -9.87
CA SER A 75 -14.63 14.69 -8.70
C SER A 75 -14.61 15.45 -7.38
N ARG A 76 -13.93 16.61 -7.36
CA ARG A 76 -13.84 17.47 -6.17
C ARG A 76 -15.19 18.09 -5.81
N GLU A 77 -15.92 18.60 -6.79
CA GLU A 77 -17.26 19.16 -6.60
C GLU A 77 -18.22 18.11 -6.02
N LEU A 78 -18.20 16.89 -6.57
CA LEU A 78 -19.01 15.78 -6.06
C LEU A 78 -18.66 15.43 -4.61
N LEU A 79 -17.38 15.27 -4.26
CA LEU A 79 -16.97 14.90 -2.90
C LEU A 79 -17.32 15.97 -1.87
N GLN A 80 -17.21 17.25 -2.22
CA GLN A 80 -17.60 18.38 -1.36
C GLN A 80 -19.11 18.42 -1.04
N SER A 81 -19.95 17.78 -1.86
CA SER A 81 -21.39 17.68 -1.56
C SER A 81 -21.71 16.70 -0.42
N LEU A 82 -20.76 15.83 -0.04
CA LEU A 82 -20.96 14.75 0.92
C LEU A 82 -20.21 14.97 2.26
N THR A 83 -19.15 15.79 2.27
CA THR A 83 -18.31 16.10 3.44
C THR A 83 -17.73 17.50 3.33
#